data_AF-A0A7V5C9J2-F1
#
_entry.id   AF-A0A7V5C9J2-F1
#
_cell.length_a   1.000
_cell.length_b   1.000
_cell.length_c   1.000
_cell.angle_alpha   90.00
_cell.angle_beta   90.00
_cell.angle_gamma   90.00
#
_symmetry.space_group_name_H-M   'P 1'
#
loop_
_entity.id
_entity.type
_entity.pdbx_description
1 polymer ?
#
loop_
_entity_poly.entity_id
_entity_poly.type
_entity_poly.pdbx_seq_one_letter_code
_entity_poly.pdbx_strand_id
1 'polypeptide(L)'
;AVNKGDVIDTKANELIAAVDSDGVKPHPGRGANFNHPVYGPVWATSHIGDDTISFIGTDPEGHPDEAWKLLGHLYGLGGGQLFIKTNPNSDHLYVDAPLNPDAEISGSVAVFTISEMSAGDETEFVTLPIAEWADIQGGGQPRVVHPEFNMDGDEVWFSVWNGKDKESALVVVDDKTLELIKVIKDPRLITPTGKFNVYNTRNDIY
;
A
#
# COMPACT_ATOMS: atom_id res chain seq x y z
N ALA A 1 -18.65 11.41 -7.17
CA ALA A 1 -17.43 11.50 -6.33
C ALA A 1 -16.33 12.10 -7.19
N VAL A 2 -15.40 12.85 -6.62
CA VAL A 2 -14.23 13.36 -7.36
C VAL A 2 -13.15 12.30 -7.27
N ASN A 3 -12.70 11.76 -8.40
CA ASN A 3 -11.67 10.73 -8.51
C ASN A 3 -10.29 11.39 -8.76
N LYS A 4 -9.99 12.48 -8.05
CA LYS A 4 -8.80 13.29 -8.31
C LYS A 4 -7.91 13.43 -7.08
N GLY A 5 -6.62 13.57 -7.31
CA GLY A 5 -5.63 14.03 -6.34
C GLY A 5 -5.16 15.43 -6.67
N ASP A 6 -5.15 16.32 -5.66
CA ASP A 6 -4.64 17.67 -5.80
C ASP A 6 -3.16 17.74 -5.41
N VAL A 7 -2.35 18.37 -6.25
CA VAL A 7 -0.92 18.59 -6.03
C VAL A 7 -0.71 20.03 -5.60
N ILE A 8 -0.14 20.21 -4.40
CA ILE A 8 0.17 21.53 -3.84
C ILE A 8 1.69 21.69 -3.74
N ASP A 9 2.23 22.76 -4.32
CA ASP A 9 3.60 23.18 -4.02
C ASP A 9 3.60 23.87 -2.65
N THR A 10 4.23 23.24 -1.67
CA THR A 10 4.29 23.74 -0.29
C THR A 10 5.31 24.88 -0.11
N LYS A 11 6.27 25.03 -1.03
CA LYS A 11 7.25 26.13 -1.04
C LYS A 11 6.64 27.41 -1.59
N ALA A 12 5.87 27.30 -2.68
CA ALA A 12 5.15 28.42 -3.29
C ALA A 12 3.76 28.65 -2.68
N ASN A 13 3.23 27.67 -1.95
CA ASN A 13 1.89 27.66 -1.34
C ASN A 13 0.78 27.83 -2.40
N GLU A 14 0.84 27.03 -3.47
CA GLU A 14 -0.08 27.09 -4.60
C GLU A 14 -0.53 25.71 -5.10
N LEU A 15 -1.72 25.65 -5.70
CA LEU A 15 -2.22 24.46 -6.38
C LEU A 15 -1.57 24.36 -7.76
N ILE A 16 -0.85 23.25 -8.00
CA ILE A 16 -0.12 22.99 -9.23
C ILE A 16 -0.97 22.19 -10.22
N ALA A 17 -1.67 21.16 -9.73
CA ALA A 17 -2.47 20.28 -10.56
C ALA A 17 -3.61 19.64 -9.77
N ALA A 18 -4.67 19.26 -10.49
CA ALA A 18 -5.72 18.37 -10.00
C ALA A 18 -5.80 17.19 -10.98
N VAL A 19 -5.17 16.08 -10.60
CA VAL A 19 -4.92 14.92 -11.46
C VAL A 19 -6.01 13.89 -11.27
N ASP A 20 -6.67 13.46 -12.34
CA ASP A 20 -7.60 12.32 -12.29
C ASP A 20 -6.80 11.02 -12.11
N SER A 21 -7.21 10.18 -11.17
CA SER A 21 -6.50 8.93 -10.88
C SER A 21 -6.90 7.79 -11.82
N ASP A 22 -7.92 7.95 -12.66
CA ASP A 22 -8.46 6.90 -13.55
C ASP A 22 -8.98 5.65 -12.82
N GLY A 23 -9.18 5.76 -11.50
CA GLY A 23 -9.84 4.77 -10.66
C GLY A 23 -10.95 5.39 -9.82
N VAL A 24 -11.71 4.57 -9.10
CA VAL A 24 -12.91 5.01 -8.36
C VAL A 24 -12.57 5.18 -6.88
N LYS A 25 -12.69 6.42 -6.38
CA LYS A 25 -12.41 6.80 -4.98
C LYS A 25 -10.97 6.43 -4.56
N PRO A 26 -9.96 7.18 -5.04
CA PRO A 26 -8.59 6.99 -4.60
C PRO A 26 -8.51 7.13 -3.08
N HIS A 27 -7.79 6.20 -2.44
CA HIS A 27 -7.56 6.19 -1.00
C HIS A 27 -6.10 5.79 -0.72
N PRO A 28 -5.18 6.77 -0.75
CA PRO A 28 -3.74 6.47 -0.61
C PRO A 28 -3.29 6.25 0.83
N GLY A 29 -4.06 6.71 1.82
CA GLY A 29 -3.46 7.06 3.12
C GLY A 29 -2.45 8.20 2.93
N ARG A 30 -1.15 7.93 3.11
CA ARG A 30 -0.05 8.84 2.71
C ARG A 30 0.43 8.59 1.26
N GLY A 31 0.03 7.47 0.67
CA GLY A 31 0.53 6.94 -0.60
C GLY A 31 1.89 6.26 -0.46
N ALA A 32 2.54 6.01 -1.59
CA ALA A 32 3.85 5.39 -1.67
C ALA A 32 4.71 6.11 -2.71
N ASN A 33 5.92 6.53 -2.36
CA ASN A 33 6.85 7.14 -3.32
C ASN A 33 7.95 6.16 -3.70
N PHE A 34 8.26 6.08 -4.99
CA PHE A 34 9.39 5.30 -5.47
C PHE A 34 9.85 5.79 -6.85
N ASN A 35 11.01 5.29 -7.29
CA ASN A 35 11.49 5.54 -8.64
C ASN A 35 10.99 4.42 -9.55
N HIS A 36 10.01 4.72 -10.39
CA HIS A 36 9.56 3.79 -11.42
C HIS A 36 10.64 3.64 -12.49
N PRO A 37 10.98 2.42 -12.95
CA PRO A 37 12.08 2.18 -13.88
C PRO A 37 11.91 2.89 -15.24
N VAL A 38 10.67 3.19 -15.64
CA VAL A 38 10.38 3.90 -16.89
C VAL A 38 10.05 5.39 -16.68
N TYR A 39 9.39 5.73 -15.58
CA TYR A 39 8.77 7.05 -15.40
C TYR A 39 9.57 7.99 -14.48
N GLY A 40 10.62 7.48 -13.82
CA GLY A 40 11.32 8.23 -12.80
C GLY A 40 10.51 8.33 -11.50
N PRO A 41 10.69 9.40 -10.70
CA PRO A 41 10.01 9.57 -9.41
C PRO A 41 8.49 9.67 -9.55
N VAL A 42 7.78 8.73 -8.92
CA VAL A 42 6.31 8.68 -8.89
C VAL A 42 5.78 8.59 -7.46
N TRP A 43 4.56 9.07 -7.29
CA TRP A 43 3.71 8.80 -6.13
C TRP A 43 2.54 7.92 -6.57
N ALA A 44 2.22 6.90 -5.75
CA ALA A 44 1.19 5.92 -6.05
C ALA A 44 -0.01 5.98 -5.08
N THR A 45 -1.19 5.69 -5.62
CA THR A 45 -2.43 5.51 -4.85
C THR A 45 -3.20 4.26 -5.25
N SER A 46 -3.76 3.59 -4.25
CA SER A 46 -4.78 2.54 -4.35
C SER A 46 -6.20 3.12 -4.38
N HIS A 47 -7.20 2.27 -4.65
CA HIS A 47 -8.61 2.68 -4.78
C HIS A 47 -9.58 1.82 -3.96
N ILE A 48 -10.59 2.48 -3.37
CA ILE A 48 -11.66 1.76 -2.65
C ILE A 48 -12.64 1.13 -3.64
N GLY A 49 -12.94 1.81 -4.75
CA GLY A 49 -14.04 1.46 -5.64
C GLY A 49 -13.72 0.37 -6.67
N ASP A 50 -12.44 0.16 -6.97
CA ASP A 50 -11.92 -0.79 -7.96
C ASP A 50 -10.49 -1.21 -7.57
N ASP A 51 -9.88 -2.06 -8.39
CA ASP A 51 -8.57 -2.66 -8.18
C ASP A 51 -7.39 -1.84 -8.72
N THR A 52 -7.66 -0.67 -9.30
CA THR A 52 -6.65 0.21 -9.91
C THR A 52 -5.62 0.70 -8.89
N ILE A 53 -4.36 0.76 -9.30
CA ILE A 53 -3.25 1.41 -8.60
C ILE A 53 -2.65 2.42 -9.56
N SER A 54 -2.67 3.71 -9.23
CA SER A 54 -2.33 4.78 -10.17
C SER A 54 -1.04 5.48 -9.82
N PHE A 55 -0.23 5.81 -10.83
CA PHE A 55 1.07 6.48 -10.68
C PHE A 55 1.03 7.91 -11.20
N ILE A 56 1.41 8.86 -10.35
CA ILE A 56 1.51 10.28 -10.71
C ILE A 56 2.98 10.69 -10.67
N GLY A 57 3.47 11.33 -11.74
CA GLY A 57 4.84 11.86 -11.80
C GLY A 57 5.06 13.02 -10.83
N THR A 58 6.21 13.05 -10.15
CA THR A 58 6.48 13.99 -9.05
C THR A 58 7.74 14.84 -9.21
N ASP A 59 8.45 14.72 -10.34
CA ASP A 59 9.73 15.39 -10.56
C ASP A 59 9.68 16.41 -11.72
N PRO A 60 9.26 17.66 -11.48
CA PRO A 60 9.20 18.69 -12.51
C PRO A 60 10.57 19.20 -13.01
N GLU A 61 11.68 18.88 -12.33
CA GLU A 61 13.01 19.33 -12.74
C GLU A 61 13.71 18.27 -13.60
N GLY A 62 13.71 17.01 -13.18
CA GLY A 62 14.34 15.90 -13.89
C GLY A 62 13.45 15.24 -14.94
N HIS A 63 12.13 15.25 -14.73
CA HIS A 63 11.12 14.60 -15.58
C HIS A 63 9.95 15.55 -15.89
N PRO A 64 10.22 16.72 -16.53
CA PRO A 64 9.24 17.78 -16.73
C PRO A 64 8.05 17.37 -17.61
N ASP A 65 8.24 16.43 -18.53
CA ASP A 65 7.18 15.95 -19.41
C ASP A 65 6.23 14.99 -18.69
N GLU A 66 6.65 14.39 -17.58
CA GLU A 66 5.91 13.43 -16.76
C GLU A 66 5.28 14.06 -15.51
N ALA A 67 5.84 15.18 -15.04
CA ALA A 67 5.44 15.80 -13.79
C ALA A 67 3.96 16.16 -13.74
N TRP A 68 3.31 15.78 -12.64
CA TRP A 68 1.92 16.10 -12.31
C TRP A 68 0.89 15.54 -13.30
N LYS A 69 1.24 14.43 -13.96
CA LYS A 69 0.36 13.66 -14.84
C LYS A 69 0.18 12.25 -14.31
N LEU A 70 -0.97 11.65 -14.62
CA LEU A 70 -1.14 10.20 -14.51
C LEU A 70 -0.28 9.54 -15.60
N LEU A 71 0.65 8.68 -15.19
CA LEU A 71 1.64 8.06 -16.09
C LEU A 71 1.30 6.61 -16.43
N GLY A 72 0.58 5.94 -15.55
CA GLY A 72 0.17 4.55 -15.74
C GLY A 72 -0.58 4.02 -14.53
N HIS A 73 -1.00 2.77 -14.64
CA HIS A 73 -1.65 2.06 -13.56
C HIS A 73 -1.28 0.57 -13.58
N LEU A 74 -1.44 -0.08 -12.42
CA LEU A 74 -1.48 -1.53 -12.27
C LEU A 74 -2.84 -1.94 -11.70
N TYR A 75 -3.11 -3.25 -11.67
CA TYR A 75 -4.30 -3.81 -11.04
C TYR A 75 -3.90 -4.72 -9.88
N GLY A 76 -4.41 -4.44 -8.69
CA GLY A 76 -4.19 -5.23 -7.47
C GLY A 76 -5.12 -6.43 -7.35
N LEU A 77 -5.27 -6.96 -6.12
CA LEU A 77 -6.11 -8.14 -5.86
C LEU A 77 -7.61 -7.93 -6.17
N GLY A 78 -8.08 -6.70 -6.10
CA GLY A 78 -9.50 -6.38 -6.13
C GLY A 78 -9.77 -4.99 -5.54
N GLY A 79 -11.04 -4.56 -5.62
CA GLY A 79 -11.50 -3.35 -4.95
C GLY A 79 -11.52 -3.44 -3.43
N GLY A 80 -11.73 -2.30 -2.78
CA GLY A 80 -11.74 -2.18 -1.32
C GLY A 80 -10.35 -1.99 -0.70
N GLN A 81 -9.41 -1.44 -1.48
CA GLN A 81 -8.06 -1.13 -1.03
C GLN A 81 -8.08 0.09 -0.11
N LEU A 82 -7.21 0.11 0.90
CA LEU A 82 -7.09 1.25 1.81
C LEU A 82 -5.68 1.82 1.90
N PHE A 83 -4.67 0.96 1.80
CA PHE A 83 -3.28 1.37 1.95
C PHE A 83 -2.39 0.71 0.91
N ILE A 84 -1.57 1.57 0.32
CA ILE A 84 -0.42 1.25 -0.52
C ILE A 84 0.85 1.65 0.24
N LYS A 85 1.93 0.88 0.12
CA LYS A 85 3.17 1.15 0.86
C LYS A 85 4.41 0.63 0.14
N THR A 86 5.49 1.40 0.23
CA THR A 86 6.86 0.94 -0.08
C THR A 86 7.82 1.55 0.96
N ASN A 87 9.12 1.38 0.74
CA ASN A 87 10.19 2.00 1.52
C ASN A 87 11.39 2.26 0.61
N PRO A 88 12.19 3.33 0.82
CA PRO A 88 13.41 3.56 0.05
C PRO A 88 14.43 2.40 0.02
N ASN A 89 14.38 1.50 1.00
CA ASN A 89 15.24 0.31 1.07
C ASN A 89 14.59 -0.97 0.54
N SER A 90 13.34 -0.89 0.07
CA SER A 90 12.56 -1.99 -0.48
C SER A 90 12.48 -1.90 -2.00
N ASP A 91 12.45 -3.05 -2.68
CA ASP A 91 12.11 -3.15 -4.11
C ASP A 91 10.66 -3.59 -4.32
N HIS A 92 9.81 -3.46 -3.29
CA HIS A 92 8.45 -3.96 -3.29
C HIS A 92 7.41 -2.87 -3.05
N LEU A 93 6.28 -3.01 -3.73
CA LEU A 93 5.08 -2.19 -3.53
C LEU A 93 3.95 -3.08 -3.00
N TYR A 94 3.51 -2.82 -1.78
CA TYR A 94 2.47 -3.57 -1.08
C TYR A 94 1.12 -2.88 -1.19
N VAL A 95 0.06 -3.63 -1.54
CA VAL A 95 -1.30 -3.12 -1.64
C VAL A 95 -2.28 -4.06 -0.94
N ASP A 96 -2.99 -3.54 0.07
CA ASP A 96 -4.03 -4.28 0.78
C ASP A 96 -5.41 -4.18 0.11
N ALA A 97 -6.32 -5.09 0.45
CA ALA A 97 -7.71 -5.06 -0.02
C ALA A 97 -8.74 -5.31 1.12
N PRO A 98 -8.61 -4.65 2.29
CA PRO A 98 -9.34 -5.00 3.50
C PRO A 98 -10.85 -4.89 3.36
N LEU A 99 -11.38 -4.02 2.50
CA LEU A 99 -12.82 -3.83 2.33
C LEU A 99 -13.43 -4.73 1.25
N ASN A 100 -12.63 -5.56 0.59
CA ASN A 100 -13.12 -6.51 -0.39
C ASN A 100 -14.14 -7.48 0.26
N PRO A 101 -15.26 -7.80 -0.41
CA PRO A 101 -16.23 -8.75 0.12
C PRO A 101 -15.69 -10.17 0.21
N ASP A 102 -14.76 -10.56 -0.67
CA ASP A 102 -14.14 -11.87 -0.68
C ASP A 102 -13.15 -12.03 0.49
N ALA A 103 -13.25 -13.16 1.19
CA ALA A 103 -12.43 -13.45 2.36
C ALA A 103 -10.96 -13.71 2.03
N GLU A 104 -10.69 -14.35 0.91
CA GLU A 104 -9.34 -14.64 0.45
C GLU A 104 -8.64 -13.35 0.04
N ILE A 105 -9.34 -12.47 -0.69
CA ILE A 105 -8.81 -11.16 -1.09
C ILE A 105 -8.61 -10.25 0.12
N SER A 106 -9.64 -10.09 0.96
CA SER A 106 -9.54 -9.20 2.14
C SER A 106 -8.59 -9.71 3.22
N GLY A 107 -8.20 -10.98 3.17
CA GLY A 107 -7.20 -11.61 4.00
C GLY A 107 -5.78 -11.62 3.40
N SER A 108 -5.57 -11.03 2.23
CA SER A 108 -4.30 -11.09 1.49
C SER A 108 -3.79 -9.71 1.08
N VAL A 109 -2.55 -9.68 0.56
CA VAL A 109 -1.87 -8.47 0.07
C VAL A 109 -1.23 -8.78 -1.28
N ALA A 110 -1.38 -7.87 -2.26
CA ALA A 110 -0.60 -7.92 -3.50
C ALA A 110 0.75 -7.25 -3.30
N VAL A 111 1.80 -7.84 -3.87
CA VAL A 111 3.17 -7.33 -3.82
C VAL A 111 3.76 -7.31 -5.22
N PHE A 112 4.09 -6.12 -5.71
CA PHE A 112 4.76 -5.92 -6.99
C PHE A 112 6.25 -5.69 -6.77
N THR A 113 7.09 -6.24 -7.63
CA THR A 113 8.52 -5.90 -7.69
C THR A 113 8.70 -4.63 -8.52
N ILE A 114 9.18 -3.56 -7.90
CA ILE A 114 9.30 -2.23 -8.53
C ILE A 114 10.29 -2.26 -9.69
N SER A 115 11.42 -2.92 -9.52
CA SER A 115 12.44 -3.04 -10.57
C SER A 115 12.00 -3.83 -11.81
N GLU A 116 10.92 -4.63 -11.71
CA GLU A 116 10.36 -5.40 -12.81
C GLU A 116 9.22 -4.67 -13.54
N MET A 117 8.80 -3.51 -13.04
CA MET A 117 7.75 -2.72 -13.67
C MET A 117 8.15 -2.25 -15.08
N SER A 118 7.17 -2.23 -15.97
CA SER A 118 7.31 -1.71 -17.32
C SER A 118 6.27 -0.61 -17.60
N ALA A 119 6.33 0.01 -18.78
CA ALA A 119 5.25 0.91 -19.18
C ALA A 119 3.98 0.07 -19.44
N GLY A 120 2.88 0.41 -18.77
CA GLY A 120 1.59 -0.27 -18.92
C GLY A 120 1.14 -0.93 -17.62
N ASP A 121 0.28 -1.94 -17.76
CA ASP A 121 -0.46 -2.62 -16.69
C ASP A 121 -0.10 -4.11 -16.52
N GLU A 122 0.88 -4.61 -17.28
CA GLU A 122 1.23 -6.03 -17.36
C GLU A 122 2.11 -6.54 -16.22
N THR A 123 2.46 -5.71 -15.23
CA THR A 123 3.34 -6.13 -14.13
C THR A 123 2.60 -7.11 -13.22
N GLU A 124 3.11 -8.34 -13.12
CA GLU A 124 2.56 -9.35 -12.22
C GLU A 124 2.86 -9.02 -10.76
N PHE A 125 2.02 -9.53 -9.85
CA PHE A 125 2.24 -9.44 -8.41
C PHE A 125 2.25 -10.82 -7.77
N VAL A 126 2.92 -10.92 -6.63
CA VAL A 126 2.80 -12.06 -5.71
C VAL A 126 1.69 -11.77 -4.71
N THR A 127 0.88 -12.78 -4.39
CA THR A 127 -0.14 -12.70 -3.32
C THR A 127 0.42 -13.27 -2.03
N LEU A 128 0.45 -12.47 -0.96
CA LEU A 128 0.80 -12.93 0.37
C LEU A 128 -0.46 -13.29 1.17
N PRO A 129 -0.62 -14.54 1.65
CA PRO A 129 -1.80 -14.98 2.38
C PRO A 129 -1.68 -14.60 3.87
N ILE A 130 -1.63 -13.31 4.16
CA ILE A 130 -1.30 -12.75 5.48
C ILE A 130 -2.26 -13.24 6.59
N ALA A 131 -3.56 -13.31 6.32
CA ALA A 131 -4.54 -13.82 7.29
C ALA A 131 -4.37 -15.32 7.54
N GLU A 132 -3.98 -16.10 6.53
CA GLU A 132 -3.66 -17.53 6.67
C GLU A 132 -2.43 -17.72 7.55
N TRP A 133 -1.35 -16.97 7.27
CA TRP A 133 -0.12 -17.00 8.08
C TRP A 133 -0.36 -16.66 9.54
N ALA A 134 -1.33 -15.80 9.84
CA ALA A 134 -1.69 -15.46 11.21
C ALA A 134 -2.37 -16.61 11.97
N ASP A 135 -2.89 -17.63 11.29
CA ASP A 135 -3.53 -18.82 11.88
C ASP A 135 -4.55 -18.47 12.98
N ILE A 136 -5.47 -17.55 12.68
CA ILE A 136 -6.44 -17.01 13.65
C ILE A 136 -7.46 -18.09 14.06
N GLN A 137 -7.56 -18.34 15.35
CA GLN A 137 -8.52 -19.29 15.92
C GLN A 137 -9.85 -18.58 16.28
N GLY A 138 -10.94 -19.34 16.37
CA GLY A 138 -12.24 -18.82 16.82
C GLY A 138 -13.10 -18.13 15.75
N GLY A 139 -12.68 -18.21 14.48
CA GLY A 139 -13.49 -17.88 13.31
C GLY A 139 -13.70 -16.39 13.02
N GLY A 140 -14.55 -16.11 12.03
CA GLY A 140 -14.69 -14.78 11.42
C GLY A 140 -13.93 -14.67 10.10
N GLN A 141 -13.95 -13.47 9.53
CA GLN A 141 -13.21 -13.09 8.32
C GLN A 141 -12.33 -11.91 8.71
N PRO A 142 -11.14 -12.15 9.32
CA PRO A 142 -10.23 -11.07 9.62
C PRO A 142 -9.79 -10.38 8.34
N ARG A 143 -9.62 -9.07 8.40
CA ARG A 143 -9.26 -8.22 7.26
C ARG A 143 -7.83 -7.73 7.45
N VAL A 144 -7.00 -7.87 6.42
CA VAL A 144 -5.59 -7.48 6.46
C VAL A 144 -5.45 -6.03 6.05
N VAL A 145 -4.83 -5.23 6.90
CA VAL A 145 -4.81 -3.77 6.71
C VAL A 145 -3.50 -3.12 7.13
N HIS A 146 -3.15 -2.07 6.40
CA HIS A 146 -2.10 -1.08 6.67
C HIS A 146 -0.70 -1.69 6.75
N PRO A 147 -0.04 -1.99 5.61
CA PRO A 147 1.38 -2.31 5.61
C PRO A 147 2.18 -1.17 6.25
N GLU A 148 3.11 -1.47 7.15
CA GLU A 148 4.00 -0.47 7.75
C GLU A 148 5.38 -1.07 7.98
N PHE A 149 6.41 -0.40 7.46
CA PHE A 149 7.80 -0.83 7.59
C PHE A 149 8.37 -0.57 8.98
N ASN A 150 9.37 -1.36 9.36
CA ASN A 150 10.28 -1.04 10.46
C ASN A 150 11.22 0.13 10.09
N MET A 151 12.18 0.47 10.97
CA MET A 151 13.11 1.60 10.73
C MET A 151 14.08 1.31 9.58
N ASP A 152 14.54 0.07 9.47
CA ASP A 152 15.57 -0.32 8.50
C ASP A 152 14.99 -0.58 7.10
N GLY A 153 13.66 -0.71 7.00
CA GLY A 153 12.97 -0.94 5.73
C GLY A 153 13.07 -2.37 5.21
N ASP A 154 13.47 -3.32 6.07
CA ASP A 154 13.67 -4.73 5.73
C ASP A 154 12.58 -5.66 6.28
N GLU A 155 11.68 -5.15 7.14
CA GLU A 155 10.48 -5.84 7.59
C GLU A 155 9.24 -4.99 7.35
N VAL A 156 8.16 -5.62 6.89
CA VAL A 156 6.84 -4.99 6.74
C VAL A 156 5.79 -5.68 7.62
N TRP A 157 5.02 -4.87 8.33
CA TRP A 157 4.06 -5.32 9.34
C TRP A 157 2.63 -5.10 8.86
N PHE A 158 1.77 -6.09 9.08
CA PHE A 158 0.35 -6.06 8.74
C PHE A 158 -0.51 -6.28 9.97
N SER A 159 -1.65 -5.59 10.05
CA SER A 159 -2.68 -5.90 11.05
C SER A 159 -3.64 -6.92 10.46
N VAL A 160 -3.85 -8.02 11.17
CA VAL A 160 -4.91 -9.00 10.88
C VAL A 160 -6.08 -8.64 11.80
N TRP A 161 -6.94 -7.75 11.29
CA TRP A 161 -7.98 -7.08 12.06
C TRP A 161 -9.25 -7.93 12.11
N ASN A 162 -9.63 -8.37 13.32
CA ASN A 162 -10.89 -9.06 13.58
C ASN A 162 -11.79 -8.26 14.53
N GLY A 163 -13.00 -8.77 14.80
CA GLY A 163 -13.93 -8.17 15.77
C GLY A 163 -13.39 -8.17 17.20
N LYS A 164 -13.92 -7.27 18.04
CA LYS A 164 -13.49 -7.06 19.44
C LYS A 164 -13.42 -8.34 20.28
N ASP A 165 -14.39 -9.23 20.10
CA ASP A 165 -14.50 -10.48 20.88
C ASP A 165 -13.86 -11.69 20.16
N LYS A 166 -13.01 -11.44 19.16
CA LYS A 166 -12.34 -12.45 18.34
C LYS A 166 -10.83 -12.26 18.35
N GLU A 167 -10.08 -13.32 18.08
CA GLU A 167 -8.62 -13.26 17.99
C GLU A 167 -8.19 -12.41 16.78
N SER A 168 -7.16 -11.61 17.00
CA SER A 168 -6.48 -10.78 16.00
C SER A 168 -4.96 -11.00 16.11
N ALA A 169 -4.20 -10.55 15.12
CA ALA A 169 -2.75 -10.66 15.14
C ALA A 169 -2.07 -9.47 14.44
N LEU A 170 -0.77 -9.33 14.65
CA LEU A 170 0.12 -8.67 13.69
C LEU A 170 0.96 -9.73 12.99
N VAL A 171 1.19 -9.55 11.70
CA VAL A 171 2.08 -10.40 10.90
C VAL A 171 3.26 -9.56 10.43
N VAL A 172 4.46 -10.10 10.58
CA VAL A 172 5.72 -9.48 10.16
C VAL A 172 6.29 -10.31 9.02
N VAL A 173 6.60 -9.65 7.92
CA VAL A 173 7.12 -10.25 6.68
C VAL A 173 8.51 -9.71 6.42
N ASP A 174 9.41 -10.58 5.98
CA ASP A 174 10.73 -10.22 5.47
C ASP A 174 10.52 -9.56 4.10
N ASP A 175 10.88 -8.29 3.98
CA ASP A 175 10.68 -7.55 2.73
C ASP A 175 11.47 -8.20 1.59
N LYS A 176 12.68 -8.70 1.85
CA LYS A 176 13.56 -9.20 0.80
C LYS A 176 13.12 -10.56 0.27
N THR A 177 12.65 -11.46 1.13
CA THR A 177 12.26 -12.82 0.72
C THR A 177 10.75 -12.97 0.53
N LEU A 178 9.95 -12.00 0.97
CA LEU A 178 8.49 -12.08 1.04
C LEU A 178 7.99 -13.24 1.91
N GLU A 179 8.80 -13.71 2.86
CA GLU A 179 8.46 -14.81 3.76
C GLU A 179 7.99 -14.32 5.13
N LEU A 180 7.18 -15.14 5.80
CA LEU A 180 6.74 -14.90 7.17
C LEU A 180 7.94 -14.92 8.14
N ILE A 181 8.16 -13.83 8.87
CA ILE A 181 9.11 -13.77 10.00
C ILE A 181 8.41 -14.17 11.28
N LYS A 182 7.28 -13.51 11.58
CA LYS A 182 6.66 -13.60 12.91
C LYS A 182 5.18 -13.29 12.89
N VAL A 183 4.45 -14.01 13.73
CA VAL A 183 3.07 -13.68 14.11
C VAL A 183 3.06 -13.22 15.57
N ILE A 184 2.46 -12.06 15.83
CA ILE A 184 2.31 -11.49 17.17
C ILE A 184 0.85 -11.62 17.58
N LYS A 185 0.60 -12.42 18.60
CA LYS A 185 -0.71 -12.58 19.26
C LYS A 185 -0.55 -12.28 20.75
N ASP A 186 -1.55 -11.62 21.32
CA ASP A 186 -1.61 -11.34 22.75
C ASP A 186 -3.08 -11.10 23.14
N PRO A 187 -3.57 -11.57 24.30
CA PRO A 187 -4.94 -11.28 24.75
C PRO A 187 -5.27 -9.77 24.85
N ARG A 188 -4.26 -8.91 24.97
CA ARG A 188 -4.39 -7.45 24.98
C ARG A 188 -4.49 -6.84 23.58
N LEU A 189 -4.12 -7.59 22.53
CA LEU A 189 -4.12 -7.15 21.13
C LEU A 189 -5.53 -7.22 20.54
N ILE A 190 -6.43 -6.38 21.05
CA ILE A 190 -7.83 -6.32 20.64
C ILE A 190 -7.95 -5.34 19.47
N THR A 191 -8.49 -5.80 18.34
CA THR A 191 -8.78 -4.97 17.15
C THR A 191 -7.60 -4.10 16.65
N PRO A 192 -6.40 -4.69 16.42
CA PRO A 192 -5.28 -3.93 15.89
C PRO A 192 -5.58 -3.40 14.48
N THR A 193 -5.28 -2.12 14.22
CA THR A 193 -5.55 -1.46 12.93
C THR A 193 -4.33 -0.62 12.50
N GLY A 194 -4.29 0.66 12.87
CA GLY A 194 -3.18 1.57 12.60
C GLY A 194 -1.89 1.14 13.30
N LYS A 195 -0.77 1.26 12.59
CA LYS A 195 0.58 0.90 13.05
C LYS A 195 1.53 1.97 12.54
N PHE A 196 2.32 2.57 13.42
CA PHE A 196 3.15 3.71 13.06
C PHE A 196 4.55 3.47 13.58
N ASN A 197 5.50 3.24 12.68
CA ASN A 197 6.89 3.18 13.09
C ASN A 197 7.36 4.58 13.49
N VAL A 198 8.04 4.70 14.63
CA VAL A 198 8.46 5.99 15.18
C VAL A 198 9.34 6.78 14.20
N TYR A 199 10.31 6.11 13.58
CA TYR A 199 11.26 6.76 12.67
C TYR A 199 10.58 7.15 11.36
N ASN A 200 9.87 6.23 10.73
CA ASN A 200 9.21 6.49 9.44
C ASN A 200 8.15 7.57 9.58
N THR A 201 7.39 7.58 10.68
CA THR A 201 6.38 8.61 10.94
C THR A 201 7.00 9.96 11.26
N ARG A 202 8.09 10.01 12.04
CA ARG A 202 8.75 11.29 12.38
C ARG A 202 9.39 11.95 11.16
N ASN A 203 9.91 11.16 10.24
CA ASN A 203 10.67 11.65 9.08
C ASN A 203 9.87 11.56 7.77
N ASP A 204 8.57 11.27 7.83
CA ASP A 204 7.69 11.15 6.66
C ASP A 204 8.24 10.21 5.56
N ILE A 205 8.69 9.01 5.96
CA ILE A 205 9.18 7.96 5.05
C ILE A 205 8.02 7.00 4.72
N TYR A 206 7.63 6.91 3.44
CA TYR A 206 6.52 6.08 2.95
C TYR A 206 6.57 5.84 1.43
#